data_AF-A0A8J4VGU6-F1
#
_entry.id   AF-A0A8J4VGU6-F1
#
_cell.length_a   1.000
_cell.length_b   1.000
_cell.length_c   1.000
_cell.angle_alpha   90.00
_cell.angle_beta   90.00
_cell.angle_gamma   90.00
#
_symmetry.space_group_name_H-M   'P 1'
#
loop_
_entity.id
_entity.type
_entity.pdbx_description
1 polymer ?
#
loop_
_entity_poly.entity_id
_entity_poly.type
_entity_poly.pdbx_seq_one_letter_code
_entity_poly.pdbx_strand_id
1 'polypeptide(L)'
;MAAEQTSKTIEAYPMKGGDGVHSYANNSSYQKGVTNAAKRLITEAVVEILDIENFPSSNTFRIADLGCSYPFLLPPIRQKILCCRVPKAVVDKSSPAWNKGRIHYTSAKDEVIKAYEAQYVEDMEYFLHARAQEVVRGGLVALIVSGRPNGIHHSQTTQNLTFDLLGSCLMDMAKKGIVSEEKVDSFNIPLYYMSPQELAAAVDRNGYFSVERMEDLPLIQEIITSTITKSQIAASHLRAALDGLIKTHFGDAILDELFDSLSKKIEEGMPMLISGGSINFFALLRRKAMD
;
A
#
# COMPACT_ATOMS: atom_id res chain seq x y z
N MET A 1 -39.34 -14.87 -3.86
CA MET A 1 -38.08 -14.70 -4.62
C MET A 1 -37.04 -14.17 -3.65
N ALA A 2 -36.20 -15.07 -3.13
CA ALA A 2 -35.10 -14.69 -2.25
C ALA A 2 -33.95 -14.22 -3.13
N ALA A 3 -33.51 -12.98 -2.95
CA ALA A 3 -32.28 -12.49 -3.54
C ALA A 3 -31.12 -13.23 -2.88
N GLU A 4 -30.39 -14.04 -3.64
CA GLU A 4 -29.10 -14.57 -3.23
C GLU A 4 -28.15 -13.40 -3.01
N GLN A 5 -27.99 -13.04 -1.74
CA GLN A 5 -26.97 -12.12 -1.28
C GLN A 5 -25.65 -12.91 -1.34
N THR A 6 -24.99 -12.90 -2.51
CA THR A 6 -23.63 -13.40 -2.63
C THR A 6 -22.75 -12.58 -1.69
N SER A 7 -22.45 -13.16 -0.52
CA SER A 7 -21.44 -12.65 0.41
C SER A 7 -20.13 -12.60 -0.37
N LYS A 8 -19.74 -11.41 -0.84
CA LYS A 8 -18.39 -11.18 -1.36
C LYS A 8 -17.45 -11.31 -0.17
N THR A 9 -16.78 -12.45 -0.06
CA THR A 9 -15.67 -12.65 0.87
C THR A 9 -14.65 -11.53 0.63
N ILE A 10 -14.43 -10.70 1.64
CA ILE A 10 -13.39 -9.66 1.61
C ILE A 10 -12.07 -10.37 1.90
N GLU A 11 -11.23 -10.54 0.87
CA GLU A 11 -9.87 -11.00 1.07
C GLU A 11 -9.09 -9.93 1.83
N ALA A 12 -8.63 -10.29 3.03
CA ALA A 12 -7.79 -9.44 3.86
C ALA A 12 -6.41 -10.10 3.99
N TYR A 13 -5.37 -9.34 3.69
CA TYR A 13 -3.98 -9.78 3.74
C TYR A 13 -3.24 -8.99 4.82
N PRO A 14 -3.41 -9.34 6.11
CA PRO A 14 -2.71 -8.63 7.18
C PRO A 14 -1.20 -8.90 7.10
N MET A 15 -0.42 -7.95 7.62
CA MET A 15 1.03 -8.10 7.79
C MET A 15 1.35 -9.25 8.76
N LYS A 16 2.57 -9.75 8.72
CA LYS A 16 2.99 -10.86 9.60
C LYS A 16 2.92 -10.46 11.07
N GLY A 17 2.01 -11.12 11.80
CA GLY A 17 1.85 -10.95 13.24
C GLY A 17 2.98 -11.58 14.08
N GLY A 18 2.95 -11.32 15.39
CA GLY A 18 3.89 -11.81 16.38
C GLY A 18 5.12 -10.91 16.65
N ASP A 19 6.01 -11.42 17.47
CA ASP A 19 7.25 -10.79 17.94
C ASP A 19 8.52 -11.53 17.46
N GLY A 20 8.35 -12.52 16.57
CA GLY A 20 9.46 -13.27 15.99
C GLY A 20 10.29 -12.47 14.98
N VAL A 21 11.43 -13.04 14.56
CA VAL A 21 12.42 -12.35 13.70
C VAL A 21 11.87 -11.87 12.35
N HIS A 22 10.85 -12.55 11.81
CA HIS A 22 10.21 -12.17 10.54
C HIS A 22 8.93 -11.35 10.73
N SER A 23 8.53 -11.03 11.96
CA SER A 23 7.28 -10.30 12.20
C SER A 23 7.35 -8.87 11.72
N TYR A 24 6.19 -8.28 11.41
CA TYR A 24 6.09 -6.89 11.00
C TYR A 24 6.60 -5.94 12.09
N ALA A 25 6.35 -6.25 13.36
CA ALA A 25 6.81 -5.44 14.49
C ALA A 25 8.35 -5.25 14.50
N ASN A 26 9.11 -6.27 14.06
CA ASN A 26 10.57 -6.23 13.99
C ASN A 26 11.12 -5.76 12.64
N ASN A 27 10.28 -5.62 11.61
CA ASN A 27 10.69 -5.33 10.23
C ASN A 27 9.98 -4.10 9.63
N SER A 28 9.32 -3.28 10.45
CA SER A 28 8.61 -2.05 10.03
C SER A 28 9.33 -0.76 10.44
N SER A 29 10.67 -0.76 10.48
CA SER A 29 11.48 0.40 10.86
C SER A 29 11.30 1.56 9.88
N TYR A 30 11.18 1.28 8.58
CA TYR A 30 10.87 2.25 7.53
C TYR A 30 9.56 2.98 7.81
N GLN A 31 8.44 2.25 7.97
CA GLN A 31 7.14 2.85 8.26
C GLN A 31 7.16 3.64 9.56
N LYS A 32 7.86 3.14 10.59
CA LYS A 32 8.03 3.88 11.86
C LYS A 32 8.73 5.22 11.64
N GLY A 33 9.77 5.26 10.79
CA GLY A 33 10.44 6.50 10.41
C GLY A 33 9.50 7.46 9.68
N VAL A 34 8.72 6.97 8.73
CA VAL A 34 7.75 7.78 7.95
C VAL A 34 6.68 8.36 8.88
N THR A 35 6.10 7.55 9.77
CA THR A 35 5.12 8.00 10.76
C THR A 35 5.71 9.02 11.73
N ASN A 36 6.96 8.84 12.17
CA ASN A 36 7.64 9.81 13.02
C ASN A 36 7.85 11.16 12.33
N ALA A 37 8.19 11.15 11.04
CA ALA A 37 8.31 12.38 10.25
C ALA A 37 6.96 13.08 10.08
N ALA A 38 5.89 12.31 9.81
CA ALA A 38 4.54 12.84 9.68
C ALA A 38 3.96 13.35 11.01
N LYS A 39 4.42 12.85 12.16
CA LYS A 39 3.93 13.24 13.49
C LYS A 39 3.98 14.75 13.71
N ARG A 40 5.02 15.43 13.22
CA ARG A 40 5.14 16.88 13.32
C ARG A 40 4.02 17.56 12.53
N LEU A 41 3.81 17.15 11.28
CA LEU A 41 2.77 17.71 10.41
C LEU A 41 1.37 17.47 10.95
N ILE A 42 1.11 16.29 11.52
CA ILE A 42 -0.17 16.00 12.19
C ILE A 42 -0.38 16.92 13.39
N THR A 43 0.65 17.13 14.21
CA THR A 43 0.56 18.02 15.38
C THR A 43 0.29 19.47 14.97
N GLU A 44 1.03 19.97 13.97
CA GLU A 44 0.82 21.31 13.40
C GLU A 44 -0.59 21.46 12.84
N ALA A 45 -1.03 20.49 12.02
CA ALA A 45 -2.37 20.46 11.46
C ALA A 45 -3.45 20.51 12.54
N VAL A 46 -3.32 19.71 13.61
CA VAL A 46 -4.30 19.73 14.71
C VAL A 46 -4.34 21.10 15.40
N VAL A 47 -3.20 21.76 15.59
CA VAL A 47 -3.15 23.08 16.24
C VAL A 47 -3.71 24.19 15.34
N GLU A 48 -3.41 24.15 14.05
CA GLU A 48 -3.75 25.24 13.12
C GLU A 48 -5.18 25.15 12.56
N ILE A 49 -5.67 23.93 12.32
CA ILE A 49 -6.83 23.70 11.44
C ILE A 49 -8.05 23.21 12.22
N LEU A 50 -7.84 22.51 13.34
CA LEU A 50 -8.91 21.99 14.17
C LEU A 50 -9.39 23.04 15.17
N ASP A 51 -10.40 23.79 14.78
CA ASP A 51 -11.07 24.73 15.69
C ASP A 51 -12.04 23.99 16.61
N ILE A 52 -11.57 23.67 17.82
CA ILE A 52 -12.34 22.92 18.83
C ILE A 52 -13.57 23.71 19.29
N GLU A 53 -13.54 25.05 19.23
CA GLU A 53 -14.63 25.90 19.71
C GLU A 53 -15.87 25.85 18.80
N ASN A 54 -15.69 25.49 17.52
CA ASN A 54 -16.78 25.36 16.55
C ASN A 54 -17.55 24.04 16.64
N PHE A 55 -17.10 23.08 17.46
CA PHE A 55 -17.80 21.81 17.62
C PHE A 55 -18.80 21.88 18.77
N PRO A 56 -20.00 21.26 18.63
CA PRO A 56 -20.99 21.21 19.71
C PRO A 56 -20.35 20.60 20.96
N SER A 57 -20.78 21.05 22.14
CA SER A 57 -20.22 20.83 23.49
C SER A 57 -20.17 19.37 23.99
N SER A 58 -20.12 18.39 23.10
CA SER A 58 -19.86 16.99 23.42
C SER A 58 -18.43 16.86 23.97
N ASN A 59 -18.31 16.38 25.21
CA ASN A 59 -17.02 16.12 25.87
C ASN A 59 -16.20 14.99 25.23
N THR A 60 -16.58 14.47 24.06
CA THR A 60 -15.95 13.30 23.43
C THR A 60 -15.34 13.64 22.07
N PHE A 61 -14.02 13.55 21.99
CA PHE A 61 -13.25 13.59 20.75
C PHE A 61 -12.91 12.15 20.32
N ARG A 62 -13.22 11.78 19.07
CA ARG A 62 -12.98 10.42 18.55
C ARG A 62 -11.89 10.43 17.49
N ILE A 63 -10.87 9.60 17.68
CA ILE A 63 -9.79 9.37 16.71
C ILE A 63 -9.90 7.93 16.23
N ALA A 64 -9.77 7.73 14.92
CA ALA A 64 -9.70 6.40 14.33
C ALA A 64 -8.38 6.28 13.54
N ASP A 65 -7.66 5.19 13.77
CA ASP A 65 -6.49 4.80 12.99
C ASP A 65 -6.87 3.68 12.03
N LEU A 66 -6.54 3.86 10.76
CA LEU A 66 -6.99 3.02 9.66
C LEU A 66 -5.77 2.43 8.95
N GLY A 67 -5.50 1.14 9.19
CA GLY A 67 -4.30 0.47 8.69
C GLY A 67 -3.24 0.18 9.77
N CYS A 68 -3.65 -0.01 11.02
CA CYS A 68 -2.79 -0.20 12.21
C CYS A 68 -1.94 -1.50 12.24
N SER A 69 -1.76 -2.18 11.10
CA SER A 69 -0.93 -3.38 10.85
C SER A 69 -1.21 -4.63 11.70
N TYR A 70 -1.99 -4.53 12.78
CA TYR A 70 -2.41 -5.63 13.64
C TYR A 70 -3.94 -5.67 13.81
N PRO A 71 -4.56 -6.86 13.76
CA PRO A 71 -5.98 -6.99 13.97
C PRO A 71 -6.25 -7.12 15.48
N PHE A 72 -6.65 -6.03 16.12
CA PHE A 72 -7.50 -6.16 17.30
C PHE A 72 -8.77 -5.34 17.07
N LEU A 73 -9.88 -6.07 16.89
CA LEU A 73 -11.27 -5.64 17.07
C LEU A 73 -11.97 -4.77 16.00
N LEU A 74 -11.61 -4.80 14.72
CA LEU A 74 -12.43 -4.08 13.72
C LEU A 74 -12.98 -5.00 12.62
N PRO A 75 -14.28 -4.86 12.24
CA PRO A 75 -14.87 -5.64 11.16
C PRO A 75 -14.14 -5.41 9.82
N PRO A 76 -14.19 -6.37 8.87
CA PRO A 76 -13.39 -6.40 7.65
C PRO A 76 -13.53 -5.16 6.74
N ILE A 77 -14.53 -4.31 6.98
CA ILE A 77 -14.74 -3.03 6.29
C ILE A 77 -13.63 -2.00 6.60
N ARG A 78 -12.90 -2.16 7.72
CA ARG A 78 -11.90 -1.17 8.19
C ARG A 78 -10.45 -1.48 7.83
N GLN A 79 -10.17 -2.63 7.21
CA GLN A 79 -8.80 -3.07 6.92
C GLN A 79 -8.34 -2.76 5.48
N LYS A 80 -9.25 -2.23 4.64
CA LYS A 80 -9.07 -2.09 3.18
C LYS A 80 -8.65 -0.68 2.74
N ILE A 81 -7.87 0.02 3.55
CA ILE A 81 -7.77 1.49 3.41
C ILE A 81 -6.57 1.94 2.58
N LEU A 82 -5.61 1.06 2.29
CA LEU A 82 -4.52 1.39 1.36
C LEU A 82 -4.07 0.24 0.44
N CYS A 83 -4.85 -0.86 0.38
CA CYS A 83 -4.62 -1.96 -0.57
C CYS A 83 -5.74 -1.96 -1.61
N CYS A 84 -5.38 -1.83 -2.88
CA CYS A 84 -6.31 -1.95 -3.99
C CYS A 84 -6.69 -3.41 -4.16
N ARG A 85 -7.91 -3.72 -4.59
CA ARG A 85 -8.17 -5.10 -5.05
C ARG A 85 -7.26 -5.42 -6.24
N VAL A 86 -6.92 -6.69 -6.42
CA VAL A 86 -6.33 -7.13 -7.68
C VAL A 86 -7.35 -6.86 -8.80
N PRO A 87 -7.00 -6.09 -9.85
CA PRO A 87 -7.91 -5.86 -10.95
C PRO A 87 -8.31 -7.18 -11.62
N LYS A 88 -9.60 -7.44 -11.81
CA LYS A 88 -10.05 -8.70 -12.43
C LYS A 88 -9.46 -8.92 -13.82
N ALA A 89 -9.24 -7.84 -14.57
CA ALA A 89 -8.69 -7.87 -15.91
C ALA A 89 -7.24 -8.37 -15.96
N VAL A 90 -6.48 -8.33 -14.84
CA VAL A 90 -5.08 -8.77 -14.83
C VAL A 90 -4.90 -10.27 -14.60
N VAL A 91 -5.93 -10.94 -14.10
CA VAL A 91 -5.96 -12.40 -13.90
C VAL A 91 -6.71 -13.15 -15.00
N ASP A 92 -7.51 -12.45 -15.80
CA ASP A 92 -8.27 -13.04 -16.91
C ASP A 92 -7.37 -13.28 -18.13
N LYS A 93 -7.11 -14.55 -18.47
CA LYS A 93 -6.27 -14.96 -19.60
C LYS A 93 -6.76 -14.44 -20.96
N SER A 94 -8.03 -14.08 -21.09
CA SER A 94 -8.62 -13.53 -22.31
C SER A 94 -8.49 -12.01 -22.43
N SER A 95 -8.16 -11.33 -21.32
CA SER A 95 -8.03 -9.89 -21.25
C SER A 95 -6.73 -9.39 -21.89
N PRO A 96 -6.75 -8.25 -22.60
CA PRO A 96 -5.52 -7.62 -23.07
C PRO A 96 -4.62 -7.15 -21.90
N ALA A 97 -5.19 -7.00 -20.70
CA ALA A 97 -4.48 -6.67 -19.47
C ALA A 97 -3.99 -7.91 -18.69
N TRP A 98 -4.06 -9.12 -19.25
CA TRP A 98 -3.56 -10.31 -18.55
C TRP A 98 -2.06 -10.19 -18.21
N ASN A 99 -1.73 -10.25 -16.92
CA ASN A 99 -0.38 -9.96 -16.42
C ASN A 99 0.53 -11.20 -16.39
N LYS A 100 0.67 -11.87 -17.54
CA LYS A 100 1.46 -13.10 -17.64
C LYS A 100 2.94 -12.90 -17.26
N GLY A 101 3.47 -13.83 -16.46
CA GLY A 101 4.88 -13.93 -16.06
C GLY A 101 5.34 -12.82 -15.12
N ARG A 102 4.40 -12.11 -14.50
CA ARG A 102 4.64 -10.94 -13.63
C ARG A 102 3.67 -10.97 -12.46
N ILE A 103 4.04 -10.25 -11.42
CA ILE A 103 3.26 -10.18 -10.18
C ILE A 103 2.76 -8.77 -9.85
N HIS A 104 3.13 -7.78 -10.67
CA HIS A 104 2.78 -6.37 -10.50
C HIS A 104 2.84 -5.65 -11.85
N TYR A 105 2.52 -4.36 -11.88
CA TYR A 105 2.36 -3.59 -13.12
C TYR A 105 3.61 -2.81 -13.56
N THR A 106 4.68 -2.80 -12.78
CA THR A 106 5.88 -1.96 -12.96
C THR A 106 6.48 -2.03 -14.37
N SER A 107 6.72 -3.24 -14.86
CA SER A 107 7.34 -3.55 -16.15
C SER A 107 6.34 -4.20 -17.12
N ALA A 108 5.05 -3.95 -16.88
CA ALA A 108 3.95 -4.51 -17.64
C ALA A 108 3.57 -3.63 -18.83
N LYS A 109 2.62 -4.11 -19.63
CA LYS A 109 2.02 -3.32 -20.72
C LYS A 109 1.10 -2.25 -20.16
N ASP A 110 0.86 -1.19 -20.94
CA ASP A 110 -0.03 -0.09 -20.57
C ASP A 110 -1.43 -0.55 -20.13
N GLU A 111 -1.96 -1.64 -20.72
CA GLU A 111 -3.26 -2.19 -20.35
C GLU A 111 -3.30 -2.70 -18.90
N VAL A 112 -2.20 -3.28 -18.41
CA VAL A 112 -2.07 -3.73 -17.02
C VAL A 112 -2.04 -2.51 -16.10
N ILE A 113 -1.24 -1.50 -16.43
CA ILE A 113 -1.11 -0.26 -15.65
C ILE A 113 -2.48 0.43 -15.54
N LYS A 114 -3.19 0.59 -16.67
CA LYS A 114 -4.54 1.16 -16.70
C LYS A 114 -5.55 0.36 -15.89
N ALA A 115 -5.43 -0.97 -15.85
CA ALA A 115 -6.30 -1.80 -15.03
C ALA A 115 -6.08 -1.55 -13.52
N TYR A 116 -4.83 -1.41 -13.08
CA TYR A 116 -4.51 -1.02 -11.70
C TYR A 116 -4.97 0.40 -11.38
N GLU A 117 -4.73 1.36 -12.27
CA GLU A 117 -5.20 2.74 -12.15
C GLU A 117 -6.72 2.82 -11.98
N ALA A 118 -7.48 2.13 -12.84
CA ALA A 118 -8.94 2.10 -12.77
C ALA A 118 -9.44 1.48 -11.45
N GLN A 119 -8.81 0.39 -11.01
CA GLN A 119 -9.20 -0.27 -9.76
C GLN A 119 -8.89 0.60 -8.53
N TYR A 120 -7.77 1.31 -8.54
CA TYR A 120 -7.39 2.25 -7.50
C TYR A 120 -8.36 3.44 -7.43
N VAL A 121 -8.75 4.02 -8.57
CA VAL A 121 -9.73 5.10 -8.63
C VAL A 121 -11.05 4.68 -7.96
N GLU A 122 -11.54 3.48 -8.27
CA GLU A 122 -12.75 2.93 -7.64
C GLU A 122 -12.57 2.73 -6.13
N ASP A 123 -11.45 2.15 -5.70
CA ASP A 123 -11.20 1.86 -4.28
C ASP A 123 -11.04 3.16 -3.45
N MET A 124 -10.42 4.20 -4.02
CA MET A 124 -10.31 5.52 -3.36
C MET A 124 -11.62 6.29 -3.33
N GLU A 125 -12.42 6.23 -4.39
CA GLU A 125 -13.75 6.82 -4.39
C GLU A 125 -14.62 6.19 -3.29
N TYR A 126 -14.55 4.86 -3.16
CA TYR A 126 -15.22 4.14 -2.08
C TYR A 126 -14.68 4.56 -0.70
N PHE A 127 -13.35 4.65 -0.54
CA PHE A 127 -12.73 5.09 0.70
C PHE A 127 -13.21 6.48 1.12
N LEU A 128 -13.10 7.46 0.23
CA LEU A 128 -13.50 8.84 0.50
C LEU A 128 -15.01 8.93 0.76
N HIS A 129 -15.84 8.24 -0.03
CA HIS A 129 -17.29 8.19 0.21
C HIS A 129 -17.61 7.62 1.60
N ALA A 130 -16.99 6.50 2.00
CA ALA A 130 -17.20 5.91 3.32
C ALA A 130 -16.76 6.86 4.45
N ARG A 131 -15.58 7.48 4.32
CA ARG A 131 -15.11 8.48 5.29
C ARG A 131 -16.02 9.70 5.36
N ALA A 132 -16.63 10.10 4.25
CA ALA A 132 -17.56 11.21 4.22
C ALA A 132 -18.82 10.97 5.07
N GLN A 133 -19.23 9.71 5.25
CA GLN A 133 -20.36 9.32 6.11
C GLN A 133 -19.95 9.19 7.58
N GLU A 134 -18.69 8.86 7.86
CA GLU A 134 -18.19 8.59 9.22
C GLU A 134 -17.59 9.83 9.90
N VAL A 135 -16.98 10.72 9.12
CA VAL A 135 -16.27 11.91 9.61
C VAL A 135 -17.26 13.08 9.71
N VAL A 136 -17.31 13.71 10.89
CA VAL A 136 -18.13 14.90 11.13
C VAL A 136 -17.72 16.06 10.22
N ARG A 137 -18.64 16.98 9.93
CA ARG A 137 -18.33 18.21 9.20
C ARG A 137 -17.23 19.00 9.93
N GLY A 138 -16.28 19.54 9.19
CA GLY A 138 -15.08 20.18 9.75
C GLY A 138 -14.05 19.20 10.32
N GLY A 139 -14.39 17.92 10.45
CA GLY A 139 -13.47 16.87 10.89
C GLY A 139 -12.34 16.62 9.88
N LEU A 140 -11.23 16.09 10.38
CA LEU A 140 -10.00 15.92 9.62
C LEU A 140 -9.72 14.45 9.32
N VAL A 141 -9.10 14.20 8.16
CA VAL A 141 -8.51 12.92 7.79
C VAL A 141 -7.05 13.16 7.41
N ALA A 142 -6.13 12.61 8.20
CA ALA A 142 -4.71 12.61 7.88
C ALA A 142 -4.35 11.32 7.16
N LEU A 143 -3.68 11.45 6.00
CA LEU A 143 -3.19 10.33 5.20
C LEU A 143 -1.66 10.40 5.13
N ILE A 144 -1.03 9.25 5.32
CA ILE A 144 0.40 9.04 5.10
C ILE A 144 0.50 8.00 4.00
N VAL A 145 1.00 8.40 2.84
CA VAL A 145 0.93 7.59 1.63
C VAL A 145 2.34 7.33 1.12
N SER A 146 2.68 6.06 0.92
CA SER A 146 3.80 5.66 0.07
C SER A 146 3.32 5.70 -1.38
N GLY A 147 3.97 6.51 -2.20
CA GLY A 147 3.50 6.81 -3.54
C GLY A 147 4.62 7.15 -4.50
N ARG A 148 4.24 7.72 -5.63
CA ARG A 148 5.14 8.12 -6.70
C ARG A 148 5.19 9.64 -6.87
N PRO A 149 6.35 10.23 -7.19
CA PRO A 149 6.41 11.64 -7.54
C PRO A 149 5.54 11.94 -8.77
N ASN A 150 5.00 13.16 -8.84
CA ASN A 150 4.24 13.63 -9.99
C ASN A 150 5.08 13.57 -11.27
N GLY A 151 4.47 13.15 -12.38
CA GLY A 151 5.14 13.05 -13.68
C GLY A 151 6.13 11.89 -13.84
N ILE A 152 6.44 11.15 -12.77
CA ILE A 152 7.30 9.97 -12.84
C ILE A 152 6.49 8.76 -13.26
N HIS A 153 7.01 8.04 -14.26
CA HIS A 153 6.40 6.82 -14.78
C HIS A 153 6.53 5.68 -13.76
N HIS A 154 5.50 4.82 -13.68
CA HIS A 154 5.43 3.68 -12.75
C HIS A 154 6.61 2.70 -12.84
N SER A 155 7.25 2.61 -14.00
CA SER A 155 8.42 1.75 -14.21
C SER A 155 9.74 2.33 -13.64
N GLN A 156 9.73 3.61 -13.23
CA GLN A 156 10.92 4.34 -12.76
C GLN A 156 10.97 4.49 -11.25
N THR A 157 10.03 3.88 -10.52
CA THR A 157 9.92 4.04 -9.07
C THR A 157 10.57 2.88 -8.31
N THR A 158 11.38 3.18 -7.30
CA THR A 158 12.16 2.18 -6.54
C THR A 158 11.30 1.07 -5.95
N GLN A 159 10.15 1.40 -5.36
CA GLN A 159 9.25 0.44 -4.73
C GLN A 159 8.72 -0.59 -5.74
N ASN A 160 8.32 -0.12 -6.92
CA ASN A 160 7.82 -0.94 -8.01
C ASN A 160 8.90 -1.89 -8.56
N LEU A 161 10.16 -1.42 -8.64
CA LEU A 161 11.29 -2.23 -9.10
C LEU A 161 11.55 -3.40 -8.15
N THR A 162 11.37 -3.23 -6.84
CA THR A 162 11.53 -4.34 -5.89
C THR A 162 10.48 -5.44 -6.10
N PHE A 163 9.27 -5.10 -6.57
CA PHE A 163 8.27 -6.09 -6.95
C PHE A 163 8.61 -6.81 -8.27
N ASP A 164 9.30 -6.17 -9.21
CA ASP A 164 9.85 -6.86 -10.39
C ASP A 164 10.94 -7.87 -9.98
N LEU A 165 11.81 -7.52 -9.03
CA LEU A 165 12.81 -8.44 -8.48
C LEU A 165 12.15 -9.63 -7.78
N LEU A 166 11.11 -9.40 -6.98
CA LEU A 166 10.33 -10.47 -6.35
C LEU A 166 9.66 -11.38 -7.39
N GLY A 167 9.06 -10.80 -8.43
CA GLY A 167 8.49 -11.56 -9.55
C GLY A 167 9.54 -12.39 -10.28
N SER A 168 10.73 -11.83 -10.50
CA SER A 168 11.87 -12.55 -11.08
C SER A 168 12.29 -13.75 -10.22
N CYS A 169 12.35 -13.60 -8.89
CA CYS A 169 12.63 -14.72 -7.99
C CYS A 169 11.58 -15.85 -8.13
N LEU A 170 10.29 -15.50 -8.16
CA LEU A 170 9.22 -16.49 -8.35
C LEU A 170 9.32 -17.20 -9.70
N MET A 171 9.65 -16.48 -10.77
CA MET A 171 9.89 -17.08 -12.09
C MET A 171 11.11 -18.00 -12.10
N ASP A 172 12.18 -17.66 -11.38
CA ASP A 172 13.34 -18.54 -11.26
C ASP A 172 13.02 -19.82 -10.46
N MET A 173 12.19 -19.71 -9.42
CA MET A 173 11.65 -20.88 -8.70
C MET A 173 10.74 -21.72 -9.60
N ALA A 174 9.97 -21.10 -10.50
CA ALA A 174 9.14 -21.82 -11.48
C ALA A 174 10.00 -22.61 -12.48
N LYS A 175 11.08 -22.01 -12.98
CA LYS A 175 12.05 -22.71 -13.87
C LYS A 175 12.73 -23.90 -13.18
N LYS A 176 12.94 -23.83 -11.86
CA LYS A 176 13.46 -24.94 -11.03
C LYS A 176 12.40 -26.00 -10.71
N GLY A 177 11.12 -25.76 -11.03
CA GLY A 177 10.01 -26.66 -10.71
C GLY A 177 9.55 -26.62 -9.25
N ILE A 178 9.97 -25.62 -8.46
CA ILE A 178 9.56 -25.47 -7.05
C ILE A 178 8.11 -24.98 -6.95
N VAL A 179 7.70 -24.13 -7.89
CA VAL A 179 6.32 -23.67 -8.09
C VAL A 179 5.94 -23.84 -9.56
N SER A 180 4.65 -23.84 -9.90
CA SER A 180 4.22 -23.83 -11.29
C SER A 180 4.23 -22.41 -11.86
N GLU A 181 4.55 -22.26 -13.15
CA GLU A 181 4.45 -20.97 -13.85
C GLU A 181 3.00 -20.42 -13.81
N GLU A 182 1.99 -21.27 -13.90
CA GLU A 182 0.59 -20.86 -13.77
C GLU A 182 0.26 -20.24 -12.40
N LYS A 183 0.90 -20.71 -11.32
CA LYS A 183 0.77 -20.05 -10.01
C LYS A 183 1.39 -18.67 -10.01
N VAL A 184 2.50 -18.46 -10.73
CA VAL A 184 3.09 -17.12 -10.87
C VAL A 184 2.19 -16.23 -11.72
N ASP A 185 1.68 -16.72 -12.86
CA ASP A 185 0.79 -15.98 -13.78
C ASP A 185 -0.52 -15.51 -13.12
N SER A 186 -1.03 -16.26 -12.13
CA SER A 186 -2.25 -15.93 -11.41
C SER A 186 -2.02 -15.05 -10.18
N PHE A 187 -0.77 -14.87 -9.74
CA PHE A 187 -0.43 -14.09 -8.57
C PHE A 187 -0.21 -12.62 -8.94
N ASN A 188 -0.95 -11.72 -8.29
CA ASN A 188 -0.82 -10.28 -8.49
C ASN A 188 -0.88 -9.55 -7.15
N ILE A 189 0.02 -8.58 -6.95
CA ILE A 189 0.10 -7.83 -5.70
C ILE A 189 -1.01 -6.76 -5.69
N PRO A 190 -1.88 -6.73 -4.67
CA PRO A 190 -3.01 -5.80 -4.52
C PRO A 190 -2.58 -4.40 -4.06
N LEU A 191 -1.61 -3.79 -4.73
CA LEU A 191 -1.06 -2.47 -4.38
C LEU A 191 -1.00 -1.57 -5.61
N TYR A 192 -1.16 -0.28 -5.38
CA TYR A 192 -0.98 0.78 -6.37
C TYR A 192 -0.31 1.98 -5.73
N TYR A 193 0.75 2.47 -6.35
CA TYR A 193 1.48 3.65 -5.90
C TYR A 193 0.95 4.89 -6.61
N MET A 194 0.11 5.62 -5.89
CA MET A 194 -0.50 6.85 -6.36
C MET A 194 0.43 8.07 -6.25
N SER A 195 0.19 9.08 -7.07
CA SER A 195 0.84 10.38 -6.97
C SER A 195 0.03 11.37 -6.11
N PRO A 196 0.66 12.43 -5.60
CA PRO A 196 -0.03 13.55 -4.96
C PRO A 196 -1.12 14.15 -5.85
N GLN A 197 -0.88 14.29 -7.16
CA GLN A 197 -1.87 14.76 -8.12
C GLN A 197 -3.06 13.81 -8.27
N GLU A 198 -2.82 12.50 -8.27
CA GLU A 198 -3.90 11.51 -8.29
C GLU A 198 -4.75 11.58 -7.02
N LEU A 199 -4.14 11.84 -5.84
CA LEU A 199 -4.92 12.06 -4.61
C LEU A 199 -5.83 13.28 -4.76
N ALA A 200 -5.25 14.41 -5.17
CA ALA A 200 -5.97 15.67 -5.29
C ALA A 200 -7.16 15.51 -6.25
N ALA A 201 -6.92 14.92 -7.43
CA ALA A 201 -7.96 14.66 -8.41
C ALA A 201 -9.07 13.71 -7.89
N ALA A 202 -8.73 12.72 -7.06
CA ALA A 202 -9.71 11.84 -6.43
C ALA A 202 -10.57 12.57 -5.39
N VAL A 203 -9.93 13.43 -4.57
CA VAL A 203 -10.62 14.27 -3.58
C VAL A 203 -11.56 15.28 -4.25
N ASP A 204 -11.09 15.96 -5.29
CA ASP A 204 -11.88 16.93 -6.04
C ASP A 204 -13.10 16.27 -6.70
N ARG A 205 -12.89 15.10 -7.33
CA ARG A 205 -13.96 14.32 -7.97
C ARG A 205 -15.02 13.86 -6.97
N ASN A 206 -14.60 13.41 -5.79
CA ASN A 206 -15.51 12.94 -4.76
C ASN A 206 -16.28 14.10 -4.10
N GLY A 207 -15.69 15.29 -4.05
CA GLY A 207 -16.36 16.54 -3.65
C GLY A 207 -16.61 16.72 -2.15
N TYR A 208 -16.54 15.65 -1.35
CA TYR A 208 -16.86 15.67 0.09
C TYR A 208 -15.79 16.27 0.99
N PHE A 209 -14.55 16.34 0.52
CA PHE A 209 -13.40 16.83 1.27
C PHE A 209 -12.68 17.95 0.51
N SER A 210 -11.99 18.81 1.23
CA SER A 210 -10.94 19.70 0.71
C SER A 210 -9.57 19.18 1.11
N VAL A 211 -8.56 19.39 0.26
CA VAL A 211 -7.16 19.19 0.64
C VAL A 211 -6.69 20.48 1.34
N GLU A 212 -6.37 20.39 2.62
CA GLU A 212 -5.88 21.53 3.40
C GLU A 212 -4.35 21.64 3.35
N ARG A 213 -3.67 20.50 3.27
CA ARG A 213 -2.21 20.41 3.29
C ARG A 213 -1.77 19.17 2.55
N MET A 214 -0.70 19.28 1.76
CA MET A 214 -0.07 18.15 1.09
C MET A 214 1.44 18.40 1.02
N GLU A 215 2.22 17.53 1.63
CA GLU A 215 3.67 17.74 1.81
C GLU A 215 4.44 16.44 1.61
N ASP A 216 5.55 16.52 0.90
CA ASP A 216 6.48 15.39 0.79
C ASP A 216 7.18 15.15 2.13
N LEU A 217 7.23 13.90 2.56
CA LEU A 217 7.94 13.47 3.75
C LEU A 217 9.41 13.18 3.39
N PRO A 218 10.34 13.41 4.33
CA PRO A 218 11.75 13.11 4.10
C PRO A 218 11.93 11.63 3.79
N LEU A 219 12.87 11.34 2.89
CA LEU A 219 13.30 9.97 2.63
C LEU A 219 13.90 9.39 3.91
N ILE A 220 13.30 8.30 4.39
CA ILE A 220 13.78 7.60 5.58
C ILE A 220 14.92 6.69 5.15
N GLN A 221 16.12 6.97 5.68
CA GLN A 221 17.27 6.10 5.51
C GLN A 221 17.31 5.12 6.68
N GLU A 222 17.24 3.82 6.39
CA GLU A 222 17.32 2.79 7.42
C GLU A 222 18.70 2.77 8.09
N ILE A 223 18.71 2.56 9.41
CA ILE A 223 19.93 2.47 10.21
C ILE A 223 20.62 1.14 9.90
N ILE A 224 21.76 1.21 9.23
CA ILE A 224 22.61 0.05 8.93
C ILE A 224 23.39 -0.31 10.19
N THR A 225 23.26 -1.55 10.66
CA THR A 225 24.18 -2.11 11.67
C THR A 225 25.29 -2.89 10.96
N SER A 226 26.43 -3.10 11.62
CA SER A 226 27.62 -3.75 11.02
C SER A 226 27.41 -5.20 10.56
N THR A 227 26.26 -5.81 10.84
CA THR A 227 25.97 -7.23 10.58
C THR A 227 24.86 -7.47 9.56
N ILE A 228 24.04 -6.47 9.22
CA ILE A 228 22.90 -6.63 8.30
C ILE A 228 23.03 -5.63 7.14
N THR A 229 23.01 -6.16 5.92
CA THR A 229 23.08 -5.34 4.70
C THR A 229 21.74 -4.64 4.41
N LYS A 230 21.76 -3.55 3.63
CA LYS A 230 20.53 -2.85 3.20
C LYS A 230 19.58 -3.79 2.45
N SER A 231 20.11 -4.69 1.63
CA SER A 231 19.31 -5.63 0.86
C SER A 231 18.57 -6.64 1.75
N GLN A 232 19.20 -7.11 2.82
CA GLN A 232 18.58 -8.00 3.80
C GLN A 232 17.47 -7.30 4.58
N ILE A 233 17.65 -6.02 4.96
CA ILE A 233 16.59 -5.26 5.63
C ILE A 233 15.39 -5.07 4.68
N ALA A 234 15.64 -4.65 3.44
CA ALA A 234 14.59 -4.47 2.43
C ALA A 234 13.83 -5.79 2.13
N ALA A 235 14.54 -6.90 1.99
CA ALA A 235 13.93 -8.22 1.79
C ALA A 235 13.10 -8.66 3.00
N SER A 236 13.60 -8.44 4.23
CA SER A 236 12.90 -8.80 5.47
C SER A 236 11.65 -7.95 5.70
N HIS A 237 11.72 -6.66 5.35
CA HIS A 237 10.58 -5.76 5.33
C HIS A 237 9.49 -6.24 4.37
N LEU A 238 9.85 -6.54 3.11
CA LEU A 238 8.89 -7.06 2.14
C LEU A 238 8.33 -8.43 2.55
N ARG A 239 9.16 -9.28 3.17
CA ARG A 239 8.70 -10.53 3.75
C ARG A 239 7.61 -10.29 4.78
N ALA A 240 7.88 -9.45 5.77
CA ALA A 240 6.92 -9.16 6.82
C ALA A 240 5.62 -8.54 6.28
N ALA A 241 5.69 -7.79 5.18
CA ALA A 241 4.53 -7.18 4.55
C ALA A 241 3.70 -8.16 3.71
N LEU A 242 4.35 -9.07 2.96
CA LEU A 242 3.69 -9.95 1.99
C LEU A 242 3.58 -11.41 2.44
N ASP A 243 4.08 -11.77 3.62
CA ASP A 243 4.11 -13.16 4.13
C ASP A 243 2.75 -13.84 3.99
N GLY A 244 1.69 -13.21 4.52
CA GLY A 244 0.34 -13.75 4.48
C GLY A 244 -0.22 -13.91 3.06
N LEU A 245 0.05 -12.94 2.19
CA LEU A 245 -0.38 -12.96 0.78
C LEU A 245 0.32 -14.10 0.00
N ILE A 246 1.65 -14.16 0.09
CA ILE A 246 2.45 -15.17 -0.62
C ILE A 246 2.14 -16.57 -0.08
N LYS A 247 2.05 -16.71 1.25
CA LYS A 247 1.70 -17.96 1.93
C LYS A 247 0.35 -18.51 1.48
N THR A 248 -0.66 -17.65 1.36
CA THR A 248 -2.00 -18.07 0.94
C THR A 248 -1.99 -18.64 -0.48
N HIS A 249 -1.16 -18.11 -1.38
CA HIS A 249 -1.14 -18.50 -2.79
C HIS A 249 -0.16 -19.65 -3.11
N PHE A 250 1.04 -19.58 -2.55
CA PHE A 250 2.14 -20.51 -2.86
C PHE A 250 2.41 -21.52 -1.74
N GLY A 251 1.98 -21.24 -0.51
CA GLY A 251 2.33 -22.00 0.68
C GLY A 251 3.59 -21.50 1.39
N ASP A 252 3.78 -21.93 2.64
CA ASP A 252 4.87 -21.49 3.51
C ASP A 252 6.26 -21.94 3.06
N ALA A 253 6.33 -23.11 2.42
CA ALA A 253 7.60 -23.81 2.15
C ALA A 253 8.56 -23.03 1.25
N ILE A 254 8.04 -22.06 0.48
CA ILE A 254 8.86 -21.27 -0.45
C ILE A 254 9.45 -20.00 0.17
N LEU A 255 8.97 -19.57 1.34
CA LEU A 255 9.24 -18.23 1.87
C LEU A 255 10.72 -17.99 2.13
N ASP A 256 11.43 -18.96 2.73
CA ASP A 256 12.84 -18.80 3.06
C ASP A 256 13.69 -18.67 1.79
N GLU A 257 13.58 -19.61 0.84
CA GLU A 257 14.34 -19.54 -0.43
C GLU A 257 13.97 -18.30 -1.26
N LEU A 258 12.69 -17.91 -1.27
CA LEU A 258 12.21 -16.74 -2.01
C LEU A 258 12.86 -15.46 -1.51
N PHE A 259 12.82 -15.21 -0.20
CA PHE A 259 13.33 -13.97 0.37
C PHE A 259 14.87 -13.93 0.47
N ASP A 260 15.53 -15.10 0.58
CA ASP A 260 16.98 -15.19 0.43
C ASP A 260 17.42 -14.85 -1.00
N SER A 261 16.68 -15.34 -2.00
CA SER A 261 16.92 -15.01 -3.41
C SER A 261 16.64 -13.54 -3.69
N LEU A 262 15.59 -12.98 -3.09
CA LEU A 262 15.26 -11.56 -3.23
C LEU A 262 16.37 -10.68 -2.65
N SER A 263 16.89 -10.99 -1.46
CA SER A 263 17.99 -10.23 -0.86
C SER A 263 19.20 -10.17 -1.79
N LYS A 264 19.56 -11.27 -2.45
CA LYS A 264 20.67 -11.30 -3.41
C LYS A 264 20.41 -10.44 -4.63
N LYS A 265 19.20 -10.54 -5.22
CA LYS A 265 18.83 -9.72 -6.38
C LYS A 265 18.73 -8.23 -6.04
N ILE A 266 18.28 -7.88 -4.84
CA ILE A 266 18.29 -6.48 -4.37
C ILE A 266 19.72 -5.98 -4.29
N GLU A 267 20.63 -6.74 -3.68
CA GLU A 267 22.05 -6.39 -3.58
C GLU A 267 22.68 -6.11 -4.96
N GLU A 268 22.44 -7.00 -5.92
CA GLU A 268 22.91 -6.86 -7.31
C GLU A 268 22.27 -5.66 -8.04
N GLY A 269 20.99 -5.38 -7.76
CA GLY A 269 20.20 -4.31 -8.37
C GLY A 269 20.29 -2.94 -7.67
N MET A 270 21.03 -2.83 -6.56
CA MET A 270 21.09 -1.62 -5.73
C MET A 270 21.35 -0.32 -6.50
N PRO A 271 22.28 -0.24 -7.48
CA PRO A 271 22.53 1.01 -8.21
C PRO A 271 21.28 1.55 -8.91
N MET A 272 20.45 0.68 -9.46
CA MET A 272 19.21 1.04 -10.16
C MET A 272 18.07 1.38 -9.18
N LEU A 273 18.04 0.73 -8.00
CA LEU A 273 17.06 1.04 -6.95
C LEU A 273 17.29 2.42 -6.34
N ILE A 274 18.55 2.84 -6.19
CA ILE A 274 18.92 4.15 -5.65
C ILE A 274 18.55 5.29 -6.61
N SER A 275 18.57 5.06 -7.92
CA SER A 275 18.22 6.07 -8.92
C SER A 275 16.71 6.20 -9.17
N GLY A 276 15.91 5.26 -8.68
CA GLY A 276 14.45 5.30 -8.81
C GLY A 276 13.81 6.42 -7.98
N GLY A 277 12.74 7.01 -8.51
CA GLY A 277 11.95 7.99 -7.79
C GLY A 277 11.04 7.30 -6.75
N SER A 278 11.08 7.72 -5.49
CA SER A 278 10.07 7.30 -4.51
C SER A 278 9.75 8.46 -3.59
N ILE A 279 8.50 8.54 -3.15
CA ILE A 279 8.09 9.50 -2.13
C ILE A 279 7.22 8.82 -1.10
N ASN A 280 7.30 9.34 0.12
CA ASN A 280 6.16 9.31 1.01
C ASN A 280 5.64 10.73 1.07
N PHE A 281 4.33 10.90 1.12
CA PHE A 281 3.75 12.21 1.32
C PHE A 281 2.63 12.16 2.34
N PHE A 282 2.48 13.28 3.04
CA PHE A 282 1.41 13.56 3.97
C PHE A 282 0.33 14.34 3.24
N ALA A 283 -0.94 13.99 3.48
CA ALA A 283 -2.08 14.79 3.06
C ALA A 283 -3.06 14.96 4.21
N LEU A 284 -3.52 16.19 4.42
CA LEU A 284 -4.58 16.50 5.35
C LEU A 284 -5.83 16.90 4.58
N LEU A 285 -6.91 16.15 4.81
CA LEU A 285 -8.21 16.41 4.23
C LEU A 285 -9.15 16.97 5.30
N ARG A 286 -9.98 17.95 4.95
CA ARG A 286 -11.05 18.47 5.81
C ARG A 286 -12.41 18.11 5.22
N ARG A 287 -13.32 17.59 6.04
CA ARG A 287 -14.71 17.33 5.64
C ARG A 287 -15.42 18.66 5.42
N LYS A 288 -15.87 18.92 4.19
CA LYS A 288 -16.57 20.17 3.86
C LYS A 288 -17.88 20.30 4.65
N ALA A 289 -18.24 21.53 5.01
CA ALA A 289 -19.64 21.86 5.25
C ALA A 289 -20.36 21.79 3.89
N MET A 290 -21.54 21.18 3.83
CA MET A 290 -22.35 21.29 2.61
C MET A 290 -22.89 22.73 2.57
N ASP A 291 -22.86 23.34 1.39
CA ASP A 291 -23.66 24.54 1.07
C ASP A 291 -25.17 24.24 1.21
#